data_AF-A0A345CQ15-F1
#
_entry.id   AF-A0A345CQ15-F1
#
_cell.length_a   1.000
_cell.length_b   1.000
_cell.length_c   1.000
_cell.angle_alpha   90.00
_cell.angle_beta   90.00
_cell.angle_gamma   90.00
#
_symmetry.space_group_name_H-M   'P 1'
#
loop_
_entity.id
_entity.type
_entity.pdbx_description
1 polymer ?
#
loop_
_entity_poly.entity_id
_entity_poly.type
_entity_poly.pdbx_seq_one_letter_code
_entity_poly.pdbx_strand_id
1 'polypeptide(L)'
;MAGTHHKTGYVVITIQKKPYRAHRLAWFYVYGEWPTEDIDHINRIRSDNRLCNLRLANKSQNQHNTGLGRNNSSGFKGVYFSTREGKFLAQIMVSRKRVSLGYHRTAIEAHQAYKNAAAIYHGEFSSEK
;
A
#
# COMPACT_ATOMS: atom_id res chain seq x y z
N MET A 1 -3.39 -0.21 27.80
CA MET A 1 -2.81 0.25 26.51
C MET A 1 -2.99 1.75 26.42
N ALA A 2 -1.96 2.50 26.02
CA ALA A 2 -2.07 3.94 25.79
C ALA A 2 -2.40 4.22 24.32
N GLY A 3 -3.30 5.18 24.08
CA GLY A 3 -3.69 5.65 22.75
C GLY A 3 -5.10 5.25 22.32
N THR A 4 -5.60 5.94 21.28
CA THR A 4 -6.95 5.81 20.74
C THR A 4 -6.90 5.48 19.25
N HIS A 5 -7.83 4.64 18.77
CA HIS A 5 -7.99 4.39 17.35
C HIS A 5 -8.62 5.59 16.64
N HIS A 6 -7.91 6.14 15.66
CA HIS A 6 -8.43 7.17 14.77
C HIS A 6 -9.33 6.54 13.69
N LYS A 7 -10.28 7.31 13.15
CA LYS A 7 -11.21 6.88 12.09
C LYS A 7 -10.54 6.29 10.83
N THR A 8 -9.27 6.58 10.60
CA THR A 8 -8.49 6.06 9.46
C THR A 8 -7.75 4.75 9.76
N GLY A 9 -7.87 4.22 10.99
CA GLY A 9 -7.26 2.97 11.45
C GLY A 9 -5.92 3.11 12.18
N TYR A 10 -5.33 4.31 12.23
CA TYR A 10 -4.10 4.55 12.99
C TYR A 10 -4.36 4.63 14.49
N VAL A 11 -3.41 4.15 15.29
CA VAL A 11 -3.37 4.42 16.73
C VAL A 11 -2.72 5.78 16.96
N VAL A 12 -3.34 6.62 17.78
CA VAL A 12 -2.88 7.96 18.14
C VAL A 12 -2.66 8.04 19.64
N ILE A 13 -1.51 8.58 20.06
CA ILE A 13 -1.14 8.78 21.46
C ILE A 13 -0.99 10.28 21.69
N THR A 14 -1.62 10.79 22.74
CA THR A 14 -1.54 12.21 23.10
C THR A 14 -0.53 12.40 24.22
N ILE A 15 0.48 13.23 23.97
CA ILE A 15 1.52 13.58 24.94
C ILE A 15 1.47 15.10 25.09
N GLN A 16 1.28 15.59 26.33
CA GLN A 16 1.16 17.03 26.61
C GLN A 16 0.15 17.76 25.70
N LYS A 17 -1.05 17.21 25.56
CA LYS A 17 -2.15 17.71 24.67
C LYS A 17 -1.84 17.69 23.17
N LYS A 18 -0.68 17.21 22.73
CA LYS A 18 -0.33 17.07 21.32
C LYS A 18 -0.49 15.62 20.85
N PRO A 19 -1.28 15.34 19.80
CA PRO A 19 -1.46 14.00 19.27
C PRO A 19 -0.29 13.58 18.38
N TYR A 20 0.15 12.34 18.53
CA TYR A 20 1.19 11.70 17.72
C TYR A 20 0.71 10.34 17.21
N ARG A 21 1.09 9.97 15.99
CA ARG A 21 0.80 8.63 15.47
C ARG A 21 1.72 7.62 16.14
N ALA A 22 1.15 6.51 16.62
CA ALA A 22 1.89 5.51 17.38
C ALA A 22 3.08 4.91 16.61
N HIS A 23 2.94 4.62 15.32
CA HIS A 23 4.06 4.12 14.50
C HIS A 23 5.24 5.12 14.40
N ARG A 24 4.97 6.44 14.39
CA ARG A 24 6.04 7.45 14.38
C ARG A 24 6.73 7.56 15.74
N LEU A 25 5.97 7.40 16.83
CA LEU A 25 6.54 7.31 18.18
C LEU A 25 7.37 6.04 18.36
N ALA A 26 6.91 4.90 17.85
CA ALA A 26 7.66 3.64 17.89
C ALA A 26 9.00 3.77 17.18
N TRP A 27 9.02 4.40 16.00
CA TRP A 27 10.25 4.72 15.28
C TRP A 27 11.18 5.61 16.11
N PHE A 28 10.66 6.75 16.59
CA PHE A 28 11.43 7.69 17.41
C PHE A 28 12.03 7.06 18.66
N TYR A 29 11.26 6.21 19.34
CA TYR A 29 11.70 5.55 20.57
C TYR A 29 12.88 4.61 20.34
N VAL A 30 12.95 3.95 19.19
CA VAL A 30 14.01 2.96 18.89
C VAL A 30 15.22 3.59 18.21
N TYR A 31 15.00 4.49 17.26
CA TYR A 31 16.09 5.09 16.48
C TYR A 31 16.58 6.41 17.06
N GLY A 32 15.89 7.00 18.03
CA GLY A 32 16.26 8.28 18.66
C GLY A 32 15.98 9.50 17.78
N GLU A 33 15.45 9.31 16.57
CA GLU A 33 15.18 10.37 15.60
C GLU A 33 13.78 10.25 15.00
N TRP A 34 13.23 11.38 14.57
CA TRP A 34 11.94 11.35 13.86
C TRP A 34 12.13 10.85 12.44
N PRO A 35 11.22 10.00 11.92
CA PRO A 35 11.34 9.50 10.56
C PRO A 35 11.24 10.66 9.56
N THR A 36 12.22 10.73 8.67
CA THR A 36 12.34 11.75 7.61
C THR A 36 11.27 11.60 6.53
N GLU A 37 10.84 10.37 6.27
CA GLU A 37 9.78 10.04 5.33
C GLU A 37 8.47 9.60 6.03
N ASP A 38 7.49 9.16 5.24
CA ASP A 38 6.32 8.46 5.76
C ASP A 38 6.72 7.05 6.20
N ILE A 39 5.98 6.49 7.15
CA ILE A 39 6.13 5.09 7.57
C ILE A 39 4.99 4.29 6.94
N ASP A 40 5.35 3.26 6.18
CA ASP A 40 4.44 2.27 5.63
C ASP A 40 4.32 1.06 6.56
N HIS A 41 3.11 0.51 6.65
CA HIS A 41 2.82 -0.73 7.36
C HIS A 41 2.87 -1.87 6.34
N ILE A 42 3.87 -2.74 6.44
CA ILE A 42 4.12 -3.81 5.46
C ILE A 42 2.85 -4.65 5.25
N ASN A 43 2.18 -5.05 6.35
CA ASN A 43 0.95 -5.83 6.29
C ASN A 43 -0.34 -5.03 6.02
N ARG A 44 -0.25 -3.71 5.83
CA ARG A 44 -1.36 -2.75 5.65
C ARG A 44 -2.30 -2.60 6.86
N ILE A 45 -1.93 -3.15 8.02
CA ILE A 45 -2.66 -3.03 9.29
C ILE A 45 -2.10 -1.85 10.07
N ARG A 46 -2.79 -0.72 9.99
CA ARG A 46 -2.37 0.57 10.58
C ARG A 46 -2.26 0.60 12.11
N SER A 47 -2.86 -0.39 12.78
CA SER A 47 -2.77 -0.57 14.23
C SER A 47 -1.59 -1.45 14.66
N ASP A 48 -0.98 -2.20 13.74
CA ASP A 48 0.16 -3.07 14.03
C ASP A 48 1.46 -2.27 13.95
N ASN A 49 1.83 -1.66 15.07
CA ASN A 49 3.00 -0.78 15.17
C ASN A 49 4.28 -1.54 15.60
N ARG A 50 4.34 -2.87 15.44
CA ARG A 50 5.58 -3.63 15.66
C ARG A 50 6.63 -3.16 14.66
N LEU A 51 7.86 -2.92 15.11
CA LEU A 51 8.93 -2.38 14.25
C LEU A 51 9.20 -3.23 13.02
N CYS A 52 9.12 -4.56 13.15
CA CYS A 52 9.28 -5.48 12.02
C CYS A 52 8.19 -5.35 10.93
N ASN A 53 7.09 -4.64 11.23
CA ASN A 53 6.00 -4.35 10.30
C ASN A 53 6.06 -2.91 9.76
N LEU A 54 7.04 -2.11 10.17
CA LEU A 54 7.18 -0.71 9.76
C LEU A 54 8.39 -0.56 8.84
N ARG A 55 8.26 0.29 7.82
CA ARG A 55 9.38 0.70 6.95
C ARG A 55 9.23 2.15 6.51
N LEU A 56 10.34 2.80 6.18
CA LEU A 56 10.29 4.10 5.51
C LEU A 56 9.78 3.92 4.09
N ALA A 57 8.91 4.83 3.68
CA ALA A 57 8.35 4.83 2.34
C ALA A 57 8.05 6.26 1.91
N ASN A 58 8.38 6.58 0.66
CA ASN A 58 7.84 7.77 0.04
C ASN A 58 6.36 7.57 -0.31
N LYS A 59 5.68 8.67 -0.68
CA LYS A 59 4.25 8.66 -0.99
C LYS A 59 3.88 7.69 -2.12
N SER A 60 4.74 7.50 -3.12
CA SER A 60 4.47 6.58 -4.24
C SER A 60 4.59 5.12 -3.80
N GLN A 61 5.63 4.81 -3.04
CA GLN A 61 5.87 3.47 -2.48
C GLN A 61 4.73 3.05 -1.55
N ASN A 62 4.30 3.93 -0.65
CA ASN A 62 3.15 3.69 0.21
C ASN A 62 1.86 3.46 -0.61
N GLN A 63 1.66 4.21 -1.71
CA GLN A 63 0.55 3.98 -2.63
C GLN A 63 0.61 2.62 -3.34
N HIS A 64 1.80 2.09 -3.62
CA HIS A 64 1.95 0.73 -4.16
C HIS A 64 1.47 -0.32 -3.15
N ASN A 65 1.62 -0.07 -1.85
CA ASN A 65 1.13 -0.92 -0.77
C ASN A 65 -0.32 -0.61 -0.31
N THR A 66 -1.20 -0.21 -1.23
CA THR A 66 -2.63 0.03 -0.93
C THR A 66 -3.52 -1.16 -1.25
N GLY A 67 -4.66 -1.27 -0.56
CA GLY A 67 -5.72 -2.23 -0.88
C GLY A 67 -6.48 -1.88 -2.16
N LEU A 68 -7.49 -2.70 -2.48
CA LEU A 68 -8.38 -2.44 -3.61
C LEU A 68 -9.17 -1.15 -3.41
N GLY A 69 -9.29 -0.36 -4.47
CA GLY A 69 -10.20 0.79 -4.49
C GLY A 69 -11.65 0.32 -4.39
N ARG A 70 -12.53 1.13 -3.76
CA ARG A 70 -13.96 0.80 -3.60
C ARG A 70 -14.69 0.54 -4.92
N ASN A 71 -14.23 1.16 -6.00
CA ASN A 71 -14.81 1.04 -7.34
C ASN A 71 -14.10 -0.02 -8.18
N ASN A 72 -13.33 -0.92 -7.57
CA ASN A 72 -12.69 -2.02 -8.27
C ASN A 72 -13.74 -3.10 -8.59
N SER A 73 -14.09 -3.23 -9.87
CA SER A 73 -15.07 -4.21 -10.35
C SER A 73 -14.45 -5.56 -10.72
N SER A 74 -13.13 -5.63 -10.89
CA SER A 74 -12.43 -6.87 -11.28
C SER A 74 -12.13 -7.79 -10.10
N GLY A 75 -12.18 -7.28 -8.87
CA GLY A 75 -11.72 -7.99 -7.67
C GLY A 75 -10.20 -8.05 -7.52
N PHE A 76 -9.43 -7.50 -8.47
CA PHE A 76 -7.97 -7.61 -8.51
C PHE A 76 -7.30 -6.27 -8.70
N LYS A 77 -6.18 -6.07 -8.01
CA LYS A 77 -5.37 -4.86 -8.12
C LYS A 77 -4.72 -4.79 -9.50
N GLY A 78 -4.77 -3.61 -10.12
CA GLY A 78 -4.18 -3.36 -11.44
C GLY A 78 -4.92 -4.02 -12.61
N VAL A 79 -6.10 -4.60 -12.37
CA VAL A 79 -6.90 -5.26 -13.40
C VAL A 79 -8.18 -4.49 -13.66
N TYR A 80 -8.49 -4.27 -14.93
CA TYR A 80 -9.67 -3.53 -15.38
C TYR A 80 -10.40 -4.33 -16.47
N PHE A 81 -11.73 -4.41 -16.42
CA PHE A 81 -12.49 -4.99 -17.52
C PHE A 81 -12.66 -3.93 -18.63
N SER A 82 -12.18 -4.24 -19.83
CA SER A 82 -12.37 -3.39 -21.00
C SER A 82 -13.62 -3.84 -21.75
N THR A 83 -14.66 -3.01 -21.71
CA THR A 83 -15.91 -3.27 -22.44
C THR A 83 -15.70 -3.25 -23.96
N ARG A 84 -14.76 -2.44 -24.46
CA ARG A 84 -14.42 -2.36 -25.89
C ARG A 84 -13.82 -3.66 -26.42
N GLU A 85 -12.89 -4.25 -25.67
CA GLU A 85 -12.17 -5.45 -26.09
C GLU A 85 -12.82 -6.75 -25.57
N GLY A 86 -13.80 -6.65 -24.66
CA GLY A 86 -14.39 -7.79 -23.96
C GLY A 86 -13.41 -8.59 -23.10
N LYS A 87 -12.31 -7.96 -22.66
CA LYS A 87 -11.15 -8.62 -22.02
C LYS A 87 -10.69 -7.88 -20.76
N PHE A 88 -9.95 -8.57 -19.91
CA PHE A 88 -9.32 -7.99 -18.72
C PHE A 88 -7.96 -7.40 -19.05
N LEU A 89 -7.79 -6.11 -18.85
CA LEU A 89 -6.57 -5.36 -19.05
C LEU A 89 -5.77 -5.30 -17.74
N ALA A 90 -4.52 -5.75 -17.78
CA ALA A 90 -3.57 -5.59 -16.68
C ALA A 90 -2.74 -4.30 -16.89
N GLN A 91 -2.63 -3.45 -15.87
CA GLN A 91 -1.89 -2.20 -15.90
C GLN A 91 -1.14 -1.94 -14.60
N ILE A 92 0.05 -1.36 -14.73
CA ILE A 92 0.88 -0.93 -13.60
C ILE A 92 1.34 0.51 -13.78
N MET A 93 1.51 1.22 -12.66
CA MET A 93 2.07 2.56 -12.62
C MET A 93 3.56 2.45 -12.31
N VAL A 94 4.41 2.92 -13.23
CA VAL A 94 5.88 2.95 -13.04
C VAL A 94 6.35 4.36 -13.36
N SER A 95 7.04 5.01 -12.44
CA SER A 95 7.57 6.38 -12.62
C SER A 95 6.51 7.37 -13.16
N ARG A 96 5.28 7.30 -12.62
CA ARG A 96 4.11 8.10 -13.03
C ARG A 96 3.59 7.85 -14.46
N LYS A 97 4.09 6.83 -15.17
CA LYS A 97 3.60 6.38 -16.48
C LYS A 97 2.86 5.06 -16.41
N ARG A 98 1.67 5.00 -17.02
CA ARG A 98 0.84 3.78 -17.03
C ARG A 98 1.43 2.84 -18.06
N VAL A 99 1.85 1.66 -17.61
CA VAL A 99 2.37 0.60 -18.46
C VAL A 99 1.26 -0.45 -18.60
N SER A 100 0.88 -0.71 -19.85
CA SER A 100 -0.02 -1.81 -20.18
C SER A 100 0.76 -3.12 -20.12
N LEU A 101 0.24 -4.08 -19.38
CA LEU A 101 0.81 -5.44 -19.26
C LEU A 101 0.11 -6.43 -20.19
N GLY A 102 -0.91 -5.98 -20.92
CA GLY A 102 -1.64 -6.78 -21.90
C GLY A 102 -3.11 -7.02 -21.54
N TYR A 103 -3.82 -7.60 -22.50
CA TYR A 103 -5.21 -8.03 -22.37
C TYR A 103 -5.27 -9.55 -22.20
N HIS A 104 -6.06 -9.99 -21.23
CA HIS A 104 -6.23 -11.39 -20.86
C HIS A 104 -7.70 -11.77 -20.89
N ARG A 105 -7.97 -13.07 -21.00
CA ARG A 105 -9.34 -13.59 -21.06
C ARG A 105 -9.98 -13.59 -19.68
N THR A 106 -9.20 -13.81 -18.63
CA THR A 106 -9.68 -13.87 -17.25
C THR A 106 -9.03 -12.81 -16.37
N ALA A 107 -9.74 -12.40 -15.32
CA ALA A 107 -9.22 -11.45 -14.34
C ALA A 107 -8.02 -12.01 -13.56
N ILE A 108 -7.99 -13.34 -13.37
CA ILE A 108 -6.91 -14.06 -12.67
C ILE A 108 -5.62 -14.01 -13.48
N GLU A 109 -5.67 -14.29 -14.78
CA GLU A 109 -4.51 -14.19 -15.68
C GLU A 109 -3.96 -12.76 -15.72
N ALA A 110 -4.84 -11.75 -15.84
CA ALA A 110 -4.45 -10.35 -15.77
C ALA A 110 -3.80 -10.00 -14.42
N HIS A 111 -4.32 -10.54 -13.32
CA HIS A 111 -3.74 -10.31 -12.00
C HIS A 111 -2.36 -10.96 -11.84
N GLN A 112 -2.15 -12.15 -12.40
CA GLN A 112 -0.83 -12.79 -12.41
C GLN A 112 0.19 -11.95 -13.19
N ALA A 113 -0.19 -11.42 -14.35
CA ALA A 113 0.67 -10.49 -15.10
C ALA A 113 1.01 -9.24 -14.28
N TYR A 114 0.03 -8.68 -13.56
CA TYR A 114 0.25 -7.57 -12.62
C TYR A 114 1.22 -7.93 -11.49
N LYS A 115 1.05 -9.09 -10.84
CA LYS A 115 1.93 -9.54 -9.75
C LYS A 115 3.38 -9.68 -10.20
N ASN A 116 3.60 -10.28 -11.37
CA ASN A 116 4.94 -10.44 -11.95
C ASN A 116 5.58 -9.07 -12.22
N ALA A 117 4.82 -8.14 -12.81
CA ALA A 117 5.30 -6.78 -13.04
C ALA A 117 5.55 -6.02 -11.72
N ALA A 118 4.67 -6.15 -10.72
CA ALA A 118 4.81 -5.49 -9.43
C ALA A 118 6.05 -5.99 -8.67
N ALA A 119 6.36 -7.28 -8.72
CA ALA A 119 7.59 -7.83 -8.15
C ALA A 119 8.85 -7.20 -8.77
N ILE A 120 8.83 -6.93 -10.08
CA ILE A 120 9.95 -6.31 -10.80
C ILE A 120 10.04 -4.80 -10.53
N TYR A 121 8.92 -4.07 -10.65
CA TYR A 121 8.92 -2.61 -10.64
C TYR A 121 8.74 -1.99 -9.25
N HIS A 122 8.02 -2.65 -8.34
CA HIS A 122 7.70 -2.13 -7.02
C HIS A 122 8.48 -2.84 -5.90
N GLY A 123 9.08 -4.01 -6.20
CA GLY A 123 9.94 -4.74 -5.28
C GLY A 123 9.24 -5.04 -3.95
N GLU A 124 9.87 -4.66 -2.84
CA GLU A 124 9.32 -4.85 -1.50
C GLU A 124 7.99 -4.10 -1.27
N PHE A 125 7.70 -3.04 -2.02
CA PHE A 125 6.46 -2.27 -1.92
C PHE A 125 5.32 -2.88 -2.74
N SER A 126 5.56 -4.01 -3.39
CA SER A 126 4.51 -4.75 -4.09
C SER A 126 3.48 -5.29 -3.08
N SER A 127 2.21 -5.10 -3.40
CA SER A 127 1.11 -5.60 -2.59
C SER A 127 0.82 -7.04 -2.99
N GLU A 128 1.09 -8.01 -2.11
CA GLU A 128 0.83 -9.43 -2.37
C GLU A 128 -0.65 -9.84 -2.27
N LYS A 129 -1.47 -8.99 -1.63
CA LYS A 129 -2.88 -9.22 -1.31
C LYS A 129 -3.82 -8.24 -1.99
#